data_AF-A0A812JZC7-F1
#
_entry.id   AF-A0A812JZC7-F1
#
_cell.length_a   1.000
_cell.length_b   1.000
_cell.length_c   1.000
_cell.angle_alpha   90.00
_cell.angle_beta   90.00
_cell.angle_gamma   90.00
#
_symmetry.space_group_name_H-M   'P 1'
#
loop_
_entity.id
_entity.type
_entity.pdbx_description
1 polymer ?
#
loop_
_entity_poly.entity_id
_entity_poly.type
_entity_poly.pdbx_seq_one_letter_code
_entity_poly.pdbx_strand_id
1 'polypeptide(L)'
;FRTISYGRFSVYCMMRLARFFIAVGLLYAGVQWLAGTTSITELILNAVALSAVLQIDEMIFSALMPKKIQICIQDLEAIKVRYSKGRSQVESAVLLFAIGLLMLWPWTNNVGPLSRDMLEVKRQFCGGTRNFVVTDNQLQLVTVGMVTGEYNAAAEETSLLRYSVAQHIWQEDVGTSNMIKFSKDRTTFREDMETSMYHRNFHDSLCMDFDEVFLTNASHDLQEFYRPYFFSASFEAGYPEGATCEAMSHLCHSIEPQGRLVRHVCPRTCGCQEQFVNPVLQVLGEGCSKACDNEQRDKMRFSACQDVDLNSSATRRQDWEMFWDTYRPLINKRLSVDFNTSASLSYLPDWIEYIKQVGCEGLTVSAQDPVLRSSWCGGSVFYSPLAHWCPQACGCHQVENIPEWCPRSCEGCRDTSVFPDDLGVRDCAQAKMLGLCSVFPVEAALYCAETCQLCHMLHNNGTIV
;
A
#
# COMPACT_ATOMS: atom_id res chain seq x y z
N PHE A 1 68.03 -18.61 -49.61
CA PHE A 1 66.97 -18.41 -50.63
C PHE A 1 67.44 -18.58 -52.09
N ARG A 2 68.48 -19.36 -52.41
CA ARG A 2 68.97 -19.44 -53.80
C ARG A 2 68.20 -20.41 -54.72
N THR A 3 67.30 -21.25 -54.21
CA THR A 3 66.61 -22.27 -55.03
C THR A 3 65.22 -22.66 -54.49
N ILE A 4 64.31 -21.70 -54.26
CA ILE A 4 62.87 -22.04 -54.14
C ILE A 4 62.28 -22.06 -55.55
N SER A 5 61.64 -23.16 -55.95
CA SER A 5 60.95 -23.22 -57.24
C SER A 5 59.75 -22.26 -57.24
N TYR A 6 59.50 -21.59 -58.38
CA TYR A 6 58.38 -20.66 -58.54
C TYR A 6 57.03 -21.28 -58.13
N GLY A 7 56.83 -22.58 -58.36
CA GLY A 7 55.63 -23.30 -57.94
C GLY A 7 55.43 -23.32 -56.42
N ARG A 8 56.49 -23.60 -55.63
CA ARG A 8 56.42 -23.60 -54.15
C ARG A 8 56.17 -22.20 -53.61
N PHE A 9 56.78 -21.18 -54.22
CA PHE A 9 56.54 -19.78 -53.85
C PHE A 9 55.10 -19.36 -54.15
N SER A 10 54.58 -19.70 -55.33
CA SER A 10 53.20 -19.44 -55.71
C SER A 10 52.20 -20.09 -54.76
N VAL A 11 52.37 -21.38 -54.43
CA VAL A 11 51.52 -22.09 -53.45
C VAL A 11 51.58 -21.43 -52.08
N TYR A 12 52.78 -21.02 -51.62
CA TYR A 12 52.92 -20.29 -50.36
C TYR A 12 52.19 -18.95 -50.37
N CYS A 13 52.34 -18.16 -51.43
CA CYS A 13 51.63 -16.89 -51.61
C CYS A 13 50.12 -17.09 -51.66
N MET A 14 49.63 -18.09 -52.40
CA MET A 14 48.21 -18.43 -52.48
C MET A 14 47.65 -18.82 -51.12
N MET A 15 48.36 -19.66 -50.36
CA MET A 15 47.96 -20.07 -49.02
C MET A 15 47.92 -18.89 -48.04
N ARG A 16 48.89 -17.97 -48.14
CA ARG A 16 48.92 -16.73 -47.33
C ARG A 16 47.78 -15.79 -47.68
N LEU A 17 47.47 -15.63 -48.96
CA LEU A 17 46.32 -14.83 -49.42
C LEU A 17 45.00 -15.44 -48.95
N ALA A 18 44.83 -16.76 -49.07
CA ALA A 18 43.63 -17.45 -48.57
C ALA A 18 43.43 -17.23 -47.07
N ARG A 19 44.48 -17.38 -46.26
CA ARG A 19 44.44 -17.10 -44.81
C ARG A 19 44.12 -15.64 -44.51
N PHE A 20 44.67 -14.70 -45.29
CA PHE A 20 44.36 -13.28 -45.15
C PHE A 20 42.88 -13.01 -45.40
N PHE A 21 42.29 -13.55 -46.46
CA PHE A 21 40.86 -13.40 -46.74
C PHE A 21 39.97 -14.01 -45.65
N ILE A 22 40.33 -15.17 -45.12
CA ILE A 22 39.61 -15.79 -43.99
C ILE A 22 39.69 -14.88 -42.76
N ALA A 23 40.86 -14.34 -42.44
CA ALA A 23 41.02 -13.45 -41.29
C ALA A 23 40.21 -12.15 -41.44
N VAL A 24 40.21 -11.55 -42.62
CA VAL A 24 39.39 -10.35 -42.92
C VAL A 24 37.89 -10.69 -42.83
N GLY A 25 37.47 -11.84 -43.34
CA GLY A 25 36.09 -12.31 -43.24
C GLY A 25 35.64 -12.53 -41.80
N LEU A 26 36.48 -13.17 -40.98
CA LEU A 26 36.21 -13.38 -39.55
C LEU A 26 36.19 -12.07 -38.78
N LEU A 27 37.09 -11.13 -39.09
CA LEU A 27 37.09 -9.81 -38.46
C LEU A 27 35.80 -9.05 -38.80
N TYR A 28 35.39 -9.07 -40.08
CA TYR A 28 34.14 -8.42 -40.52
C TYR A 28 32.92 -9.04 -39.85
N ALA A 29 32.82 -10.37 -39.84
CA ALA A 29 31.71 -11.09 -39.20
C ALA A 29 31.68 -10.87 -37.68
N GLY A 30 32.84 -10.89 -37.01
CA GLY A 30 32.95 -10.66 -35.58
C GLY A 30 32.57 -9.23 -35.18
N VAL A 31 32.97 -8.22 -35.97
CA VAL A 31 32.55 -6.83 -35.76
C VAL A 31 31.04 -6.67 -35.94
N GLN A 32 30.46 -7.26 -36.99
CA GLN A 32 29.01 -7.23 -37.22
C GLN A 32 28.23 -7.90 -36.08
N TRP A 33 28.71 -9.05 -35.62
CA TRP A 33 28.07 -9.78 -34.53
C TRP A 33 28.16 -9.03 -33.19
N LEU A 34 29.32 -8.48 -32.84
CA LEU A 34 29.49 -7.64 -31.64
C LEU A 34 28.61 -6.39 -31.70
N ALA A 35 28.48 -5.76 -32.87
CA ALA A 35 27.63 -4.60 -33.05
C ALA A 35 26.13 -4.90 -32.89
N GLY A 36 25.68 -6.12 -33.19
CA GLY A 36 24.30 -6.55 -33.02
C GLY A 36 23.88 -6.82 -31.57
N THR A 37 24.82 -6.84 -30.62
CA THR A 37 24.54 -7.15 -29.21
C THR A 37 24.13 -5.88 -28.46
N THR A 38 22.84 -5.68 -28.20
CA THR A 38 22.31 -4.48 -27.52
C THR A 38 22.33 -4.56 -26.00
N SER A 39 22.56 -5.75 -25.44
CA SER A 39 22.62 -5.99 -23.99
C SER A 39 24.05 -5.89 -23.47
N ILE A 40 24.28 -5.04 -22.46
CA ILE A 40 25.60 -4.88 -21.81
C ILE A 40 26.09 -6.21 -21.21
N THR A 41 25.18 -6.99 -20.63
CA THR A 41 25.50 -8.29 -20.01
C THR A 41 26.01 -9.30 -21.03
N GLU A 42 25.39 -9.34 -22.21
CA GLU A 42 25.80 -10.23 -23.30
C GLU A 42 27.16 -9.80 -23.89
N LEU A 43 27.41 -8.49 -23.97
CA LEU A 43 28.67 -7.94 -24.44
C LEU A 43 29.85 -8.36 -23.54
N ILE A 44 29.64 -8.36 -22.21
CA ILE A 44 30.63 -8.84 -21.24
C ILE A 44 30.86 -10.35 -21.37
N LEU A 45 29.78 -11.15 -21.46
CA LEU A 45 29.88 -12.60 -21.64
C LEU A 45 30.65 -12.98 -22.92
N ASN A 46 30.38 -12.27 -24.01
CA ASN A 46 31.05 -12.49 -25.30
C ASN A 46 32.54 -12.12 -25.24
N ALA A 47 32.91 -11.05 -24.54
CA ALA A 47 34.31 -10.68 -24.34
C ALA A 47 35.07 -11.74 -23.51
N VAL A 48 34.44 -12.26 -22.45
CA VAL A 48 35.01 -13.32 -21.61
C VAL A 48 35.18 -14.62 -22.41
N ALA A 49 34.16 -15.01 -23.19
CA ALA A 49 34.23 -16.19 -24.05
C ALA A 49 35.33 -16.09 -25.10
N LEU A 50 35.51 -14.92 -25.72
CA LEU A 50 36.59 -14.68 -26.68
C LEU A 50 37.97 -14.79 -26.03
N SER A 51 38.13 -14.25 -24.82
CA SER A 51 39.37 -14.40 -24.04
C SER A 51 39.67 -15.88 -23.74
N ALA A 52 38.65 -16.69 -23.44
CA ALA A 52 38.81 -18.12 -23.20
C ALA A 52 39.24 -18.86 -24.48
N VAL A 53 38.63 -18.57 -25.63
CA VAL A 53 38.98 -19.20 -26.91
C VAL A 53 40.42 -18.89 -27.32
N LEU A 54 40.90 -17.66 -27.12
CA LEU A 54 42.29 -17.29 -27.41
C LEU A 54 43.30 -18.06 -26.55
N GLN A 55 43.00 -18.24 -25.26
CA GLN A 55 43.84 -19.05 -24.38
C GLN A 55 43.86 -20.52 -24.81
N ILE A 56 42.72 -21.06 -25.24
CA ILE A 56 42.64 -22.44 -25.75
C ILE A 56 43.47 -22.59 -27.03
N ASP A 57 43.42 -21.63 -27.96
CA ASP A 57 44.23 -21.66 -29.18
C ASP A 57 45.74 -21.66 -28.85
N GLU A 58 46.16 -20.85 -27.88
CA GLU A 58 47.55 -20.83 -27.42
C GLU A 58 47.98 -22.17 -26.80
N MET A 59 47.10 -22.78 -25.99
CA MET A 59 47.34 -24.11 -25.41
C MET A 59 47.43 -25.19 -26.49
N ILE A 60 46.50 -25.21 -27.45
CA ILE A 60 46.48 -26.17 -28.56
C ILE A 60 47.73 -25.99 -29.42
N PHE A 61 48.11 -24.76 -29.74
CA PHE A 61 49.34 -24.47 -30.46
C PHE A 61 50.56 -24.99 -29.70
N SER A 62 50.65 -24.75 -28.40
CA SER A 62 51.75 -25.25 -27.57
C SER A 62 51.84 -26.77 -27.54
N ALA A 63 50.69 -27.46 -27.55
CA ALA A 63 50.59 -28.91 -27.48
C ALA A 63 50.86 -29.60 -28.82
N LEU A 64 50.35 -29.05 -29.92
CA LEU A 64 50.45 -29.64 -31.26
C LEU A 64 51.76 -29.29 -31.96
N MET A 65 52.45 -28.22 -31.55
CA MET A 65 53.71 -27.82 -32.15
C MET A 65 54.83 -28.80 -31.75
N PRO A 66 55.44 -29.54 -32.71
CA PRO A 66 56.48 -30.51 -32.39
C PRO A 66 57.68 -29.85 -31.71
N LYS A 67 58.19 -30.46 -30.63
CA LYS A 67 59.37 -29.96 -29.90
C LYS A 67 60.57 -29.66 -30.80
N LYS A 68 60.76 -30.42 -31.88
CA LYS A 68 61.82 -30.17 -32.87
C LYS A 68 61.69 -28.81 -33.55
N ILE A 69 60.46 -28.41 -33.88
CA ILE A 69 60.17 -27.10 -34.49
C ILE A 69 60.31 -25.99 -33.43
N GLN A 70 59.91 -26.24 -32.18
CA GLN A 70 60.13 -25.30 -31.08
C GLN A 70 61.63 -25.03 -30.85
N ILE A 71 62.45 -26.08 -30.79
CA ILE A 71 63.92 -25.94 -30.67
C ILE A 71 64.48 -25.22 -31.89
N CYS A 72 64.08 -25.59 -33.12
CA CYS A 72 64.51 -24.87 -34.31
C CYS A 72 64.11 -23.40 -34.29
N ILE A 73 62.94 -23.04 -33.76
CA ILE A 73 62.50 -21.64 -33.65
C ILE A 73 63.23 -20.90 -32.54
N GLN A 74 63.55 -21.54 -31.43
CA GLN A 74 64.40 -20.98 -30.37
C GLN A 74 65.84 -20.76 -30.86
N ASP A 75 66.33 -21.63 -31.73
CA ASP A 75 67.67 -21.55 -32.34
C ASP A 75 67.70 -20.65 -33.60
N LEU A 76 66.58 -20.06 -34.02
CA LEU A 76 66.59 -19.06 -35.10
C LEU A 76 67.28 -17.79 -34.59
N GLU A 77 68.56 -17.65 -34.93
CA GLU A 77 69.29 -16.39 -34.75
C GLU A 77 68.51 -15.26 -35.43
N ALA A 78 68.35 -14.13 -34.73
CA ALA A 78 67.60 -13.00 -35.23
C ALA A 78 68.04 -12.64 -36.64
N ILE A 79 67.14 -12.79 -37.63
CA ILE A 79 67.45 -12.53 -39.03
C ILE A 79 67.93 -11.07 -39.13
N LYS A 80 69.22 -10.88 -39.42
CA LYS A 80 69.82 -9.56 -39.66
C LYS A 80 69.35 -9.04 -41.02
N VAL A 81 68.09 -8.62 -41.07
CA VAL A 81 67.52 -7.95 -42.23
C VAL A 81 68.13 -6.56 -42.31
N ARG A 82 68.81 -6.23 -43.42
CA ARG A 82 69.24 -4.86 -43.69
C ARG A 82 68.01 -4.03 -44.07
N TYR A 83 67.34 -3.47 -43.08
CA TYR A 83 66.24 -2.55 -43.30
C TYR A 83 66.76 -1.23 -43.88
N SER A 84 66.24 -0.85 -45.05
CA SER A 84 66.36 0.53 -45.52
C SER A 84 65.47 1.43 -44.66
N LYS A 85 66.01 2.56 -44.17
CA LYS A 85 65.25 3.53 -43.35
C LYS A 85 63.93 3.96 -44.02
N GLY A 86 63.94 4.14 -45.34
CA GLY A 86 62.73 4.51 -46.10
C GLY A 86 61.67 3.41 -46.13
N ARG A 87 62.09 2.14 -46.26
CA ARG A 87 61.15 1.01 -46.28
C ARG A 87 60.46 0.83 -44.92
N SER A 88 61.21 0.95 -43.83
CA SER A 88 60.64 0.84 -42.48
C SER A 88 59.62 1.95 -42.19
N GLN A 89 59.89 3.18 -42.62
CA GLN A 89 58.93 4.27 -42.45
C GLN A 89 57.64 4.06 -43.25
N VAL A 90 57.75 3.58 -44.50
CA VAL A 90 56.58 3.27 -45.32
C VAL A 90 55.78 2.11 -44.71
N GLU A 91 56.46 1.04 -44.26
CA GLU A 91 55.79 -0.09 -43.59
C GLU A 91 55.05 0.36 -42.32
N SER A 92 55.68 1.19 -41.48
CA SER A 92 55.04 1.76 -40.29
C SER A 92 53.86 2.67 -40.63
N ALA A 93 53.98 3.51 -41.66
CA ALA A 93 52.91 4.39 -42.11
C ALA A 93 51.73 3.58 -42.65
N VAL A 94 51.98 2.57 -43.48
CA VAL A 94 50.94 1.67 -44.02
C VAL A 94 50.23 0.93 -42.89
N LEU A 95 50.96 0.43 -41.89
CA LEU A 95 50.36 -0.21 -40.72
C LEU A 95 49.51 0.76 -39.91
N LEU A 96 49.97 2.00 -39.71
CA LEU A 96 49.21 3.03 -39.00
C LEU A 96 47.91 3.36 -39.74
N PHE A 97 47.96 3.55 -41.06
CA PHE A 97 46.76 3.78 -41.87
C PHE A 97 45.83 2.57 -41.86
N ALA A 98 46.37 1.34 -41.94
CA ALA A 98 45.56 0.13 -41.86
C ALA A 98 44.83 0.01 -40.52
N ILE A 99 45.50 0.26 -39.40
CA ILE A 99 44.89 0.26 -38.06
C ILE A 99 43.84 1.38 -37.96
N GLY A 100 44.16 2.58 -38.44
CA GLY A 100 43.23 3.71 -38.47
C GLY A 100 41.95 3.38 -39.25
N LEU A 101 42.08 2.78 -40.44
CA LEU A 101 40.93 2.34 -41.25
C LEU A 101 40.14 1.22 -40.56
N LEU A 102 40.82 0.25 -39.95
CA LEU A 102 40.19 -0.84 -39.21
C LEU A 102 39.43 -0.37 -37.96
N MET A 103 39.85 0.73 -37.34
CA MET A 103 39.14 1.35 -36.21
C MET A 103 38.01 2.27 -36.68
N LEU A 104 38.25 3.05 -37.73
CA LEU A 104 37.28 4.02 -38.25
C LEU A 104 36.08 3.33 -38.90
N TRP A 105 36.31 2.22 -39.62
CA TRP A 105 35.24 1.51 -40.34
C TRP A 105 34.12 0.97 -39.42
N PRO A 106 34.40 0.23 -38.33
CA PRO A 106 33.38 -0.20 -37.38
C PRO A 106 32.69 0.97 -36.68
N TRP A 107 33.44 2.03 -36.37
CA TRP A 107 32.89 3.22 -35.73
C TRP A 107 31.82 3.88 -36.61
N THR A 108 32.11 4.13 -37.88
CA THR A 108 31.21 4.83 -38.79
C THR A 108 30.03 3.97 -39.25
N ASN A 109 30.24 2.67 -39.47
CA ASN A 109 29.18 1.78 -40.00
C ASN A 109 28.32 1.11 -38.93
N ASN A 110 28.82 0.90 -37.72
CA ASN A 110 28.11 0.14 -36.69
C ASN A 110 27.83 0.98 -35.44
N VAL A 111 28.88 1.50 -34.81
CA VAL A 111 28.76 2.19 -33.50
C VAL A 111 27.99 3.50 -33.62
N GLY A 112 28.28 4.31 -34.65
CA GLY A 112 27.61 5.58 -34.88
C GLY A 112 26.10 5.44 -35.14
N PRO A 113 25.66 4.55 -36.05
CA PRO A 113 24.24 4.22 -36.22
C PRO A 113 23.59 3.68 -34.95
N LEU A 114 24.19 2.68 -34.28
CA LEU A 114 23.63 2.11 -33.06
C LEU A 114 23.45 3.15 -31.95
N SER A 115 24.43 4.05 -31.77
CA SER A 115 24.34 5.14 -30.81
C SER A 115 23.19 6.10 -31.14
N ARG A 116 22.99 6.41 -32.42
CA ARG A 116 21.85 7.22 -32.87
C ARG A 116 20.53 6.50 -32.66
N ASP A 117 20.46 5.21 -32.95
CA ASP A 117 19.25 4.40 -32.75
C ASP A 117 18.90 4.27 -31.27
N MET A 118 19.88 4.07 -30.37
CA MET A 118 19.63 4.07 -28.92
C MET A 118 19.22 5.44 -28.39
N LEU A 119 19.78 6.53 -28.95
CA LEU A 119 19.34 7.88 -28.63
C LEU A 119 17.92 8.15 -29.14
N GLU A 120 17.55 7.60 -30.29
CA GLU A 120 16.19 7.69 -30.83
C GLU A 120 15.21 6.87 -30.00
N VAL A 121 15.57 5.65 -29.59
CA VAL A 121 14.78 4.85 -28.63
C VAL A 121 14.63 5.62 -27.32
N LYS A 122 15.70 6.18 -26.76
CA LYS A 122 15.61 7.06 -25.58
C LYS A 122 14.69 8.25 -25.84
N ARG A 123 14.71 8.84 -27.04
CA ARG A 123 13.81 9.93 -27.44
C ARG A 123 12.37 9.45 -27.62
N GLN A 124 12.11 8.21 -28.01
CA GLN A 124 10.74 7.68 -28.12
C GLN A 124 10.17 7.27 -26.75
N PHE A 125 10.99 6.70 -25.88
CA PHE A 125 10.59 6.34 -24.52
C PHE A 125 10.49 7.55 -23.59
N CYS A 126 11.38 8.53 -23.75
CA CYS A 126 11.46 9.68 -22.87
C CYS A 126 11.04 11.00 -23.56
N GLY A 127 10.79 11.03 -24.85
CA GLY A 127 10.29 12.22 -25.54
C GLY A 127 8.79 12.16 -25.79
N GLY A 128 8.24 13.22 -26.37
CA GLY A 128 6.80 13.34 -26.60
C GLY A 128 6.00 13.58 -25.32
N THR A 129 4.67 13.45 -25.44
CA THR A 129 3.75 13.51 -24.30
C THR A 129 3.99 12.30 -23.42
N ARG A 130 4.59 12.47 -22.24
CA ARG A 130 4.73 11.40 -21.23
C ARG A 130 3.44 11.15 -20.44
N ASN A 131 2.40 11.87 -20.82
CA ASN A 131 1.15 12.00 -20.08
C ASN A 131 0.14 11.01 -20.64
N PHE A 132 0.51 9.73 -20.65
CA PHE A 132 -0.43 8.69 -21.01
C PHE A 132 -0.02 7.39 -20.36
N VAL A 133 -1.01 6.62 -19.93
CA VAL A 133 -0.82 5.24 -19.51
C VAL A 133 -1.40 4.34 -20.58
N VAL A 134 -0.70 3.26 -20.88
CA VAL A 134 -1.14 2.25 -21.83
C VAL A 134 -1.20 0.92 -21.10
N THR A 135 -2.34 0.25 -21.17
CA THR A 135 -2.51 -1.11 -20.68
C THR A 135 -3.02 -2.00 -21.80
N ASP A 136 -2.70 -3.29 -21.72
CA ASP A 136 -3.22 -4.29 -22.64
C ASP A 136 -4.45 -4.97 -22.02
N ASN A 137 -5.59 -4.85 -22.68
CA ASN A 137 -6.75 -5.65 -22.33
C ASN A 137 -6.64 -7.02 -23.01
N GLN A 138 -6.03 -7.97 -22.31
CA GLN A 138 -5.79 -9.32 -22.85
C GLN A 138 -7.06 -10.09 -23.23
N LEU A 139 -8.23 -9.70 -22.69
CA LEU A 139 -9.51 -10.33 -23.03
C LEU A 139 -10.11 -9.79 -24.33
N GLN A 140 -9.80 -8.55 -24.69
CA GLN A 140 -10.30 -7.89 -25.90
C GLN A 140 -9.25 -7.78 -27.00
N LEU A 141 -7.99 -8.12 -26.70
CA LEU A 141 -6.83 -7.95 -27.59
C LEU A 141 -6.70 -6.51 -28.11
N VAL A 142 -7.06 -5.53 -27.28
CA VAL A 142 -6.93 -4.12 -27.58
C VAL A 142 -6.08 -3.44 -26.54
N THR A 143 -5.14 -2.64 -27.02
CA THR A 143 -4.32 -1.77 -26.20
C THR A 143 -5.11 -0.51 -25.88
N VAL A 144 -5.43 -0.30 -24.61
CA VAL A 144 -6.21 0.85 -24.14
C VAL A 144 -5.24 1.87 -23.58
N GLY A 145 -5.20 3.05 -24.21
CA GLY A 145 -4.42 4.20 -23.76
C GLY A 145 -5.33 5.26 -23.16
N MET A 146 -4.96 5.81 -22.02
CA MET A 146 -5.58 7.02 -21.47
C MET A 146 -4.53 8.14 -21.44
N VAL A 147 -4.84 9.27 -22.06
CA VAL A 147 -4.04 10.50 -21.91
C VAL A 147 -4.24 10.97 -20.47
N THR A 148 -3.17 10.93 -19.69
CA THR A 148 -3.14 11.53 -18.35
C THR A 148 -2.97 13.05 -18.50
N GLY A 149 -3.29 13.82 -17.46
CA GLY A 149 -3.04 15.27 -17.48
C GLY A 149 -1.55 15.58 -17.68
N GLU A 150 -1.22 16.78 -18.16
CA GLU A 150 0.19 17.18 -18.30
C GLU A 150 0.97 16.90 -17.02
N TYR A 151 2.12 16.20 -17.13
CA TYR A 151 3.10 16.03 -16.07
C TYR A 151 3.54 17.41 -15.63
N ASN A 152 2.79 17.94 -14.68
CA ASN A 152 2.98 19.25 -14.13
C ASN A 152 3.74 19.02 -12.84
N ALA A 153 5.06 19.19 -12.88
CA ALA A 153 5.91 19.07 -11.70
C ALA A 153 5.44 19.97 -10.53
N ALA A 154 4.63 21.00 -10.81
CA ALA A 154 3.99 21.86 -9.81
C ALA A 154 2.60 21.37 -9.33
N ALA A 155 1.91 20.49 -10.08
CA ALA A 155 0.72 19.77 -9.58
C ALA A 155 1.07 18.44 -8.88
N GLU A 156 2.35 18.05 -8.94
CA GLU A 156 2.91 16.80 -8.46
C GLU A 156 3.74 16.98 -7.18
N GLU A 157 3.55 18.10 -6.47
CA GLU A 157 4.24 18.36 -5.20
C GLU A 157 3.66 17.53 -4.04
N THR A 158 2.54 16.83 -4.21
CA THR A 158 1.81 16.25 -3.07
C THR A 158 1.23 14.84 -3.26
N SER A 159 1.68 14.02 -4.22
CA SER A 159 1.30 12.60 -4.14
C SER A 159 2.07 11.92 -3.00
N LEU A 160 1.37 11.31 -2.05
CA LEU A 160 1.96 10.60 -0.90
C LEU A 160 3.06 9.61 -1.32
N LEU A 161 2.89 8.96 -2.48
CA LEU A 161 3.86 8.03 -3.04
C LEU A 161 5.19 8.71 -3.43
N ARG A 162 5.15 9.90 -4.03
CA ARG A 162 6.38 10.62 -4.41
C ARG A 162 7.08 11.19 -3.19
N TYR A 163 6.32 11.73 -2.24
CA TYR A 163 6.88 12.23 -0.98
C TYR A 163 7.54 11.10 -0.19
N SER A 164 6.89 9.94 -0.07
CA SER A 164 7.45 8.79 0.64
C SER A 164 8.72 8.24 -0.01
N VAL A 165 8.76 8.15 -1.35
CA VAL A 165 9.97 7.77 -2.10
C VAL A 165 11.07 8.82 -1.96
N ALA A 166 10.74 10.11 -2.09
CA ALA A 166 11.73 11.20 -1.97
C ALA A 166 12.34 11.28 -0.56
N GLN A 167 11.54 11.02 0.48
CA GLN A 167 12.01 10.94 1.85
C GLN A 167 12.95 9.76 2.06
N HIS A 168 12.68 8.61 1.41
CA HIS A 168 13.42 7.38 1.66
C HIS A 168 14.67 7.19 0.77
N ILE A 169 14.70 7.74 -0.45
CA ILE A 169 15.76 7.47 -1.44
C ILE A 169 17.18 7.83 -0.94
N TRP A 170 17.29 8.74 0.03
CA TRP A 170 18.56 9.18 0.61
C TRP A 170 18.83 8.62 2.00
N GLN A 171 17.94 7.79 2.56
CA GLN A 171 18.16 7.16 3.87
C GLN A 171 19.07 5.92 3.71
N GLU A 172 20.15 5.88 4.48
CA GLU A 172 21.07 4.72 4.51
C GLU A 172 20.47 3.52 5.25
N ASP A 173 19.55 3.75 6.19
CA ASP A 173 18.86 2.70 6.93
C ASP A 173 17.48 2.43 6.31
N VAL A 174 17.35 1.25 5.70
CA VAL A 174 16.13 0.80 5.02
C VAL A 174 14.97 0.61 6.02
N GLY A 175 15.25 0.48 7.31
CA GLY A 175 14.23 0.18 8.33
C GLY A 175 13.39 1.38 8.83
N THR A 176 13.82 2.63 8.60
CA THR A 176 13.26 3.79 9.33
C THR A 176 12.56 4.82 8.43
N SER A 177 11.59 4.37 7.63
CA SER A 177 10.72 5.32 6.89
C SER A 177 9.54 5.79 7.73
N ASN A 178 9.24 7.09 7.68
CA ASN A 178 8.05 7.64 8.34
C ASN A 178 6.75 7.27 7.63
N MET A 179 6.80 7.01 6.32
CA MET A 179 5.60 6.89 5.47
C MET A 179 5.52 5.55 4.72
N ILE A 180 6.62 4.80 4.64
CA ILE A 180 6.64 3.50 3.97
C ILE A 180 6.59 2.41 5.03
N LYS A 181 5.56 1.56 4.96
CA LYS A 181 5.54 0.30 5.69
C LYS A 181 6.37 -0.73 4.93
N PHE A 182 7.50 -1.14 5.49
CA PHE A 182 8.30 -2.22 4.94
C PHE A 182 7.81 -3.56 5.47
N SER A 183 7.37 -4.44 4.58
CA SER A 183 7.05 -5.82 4.93
C SER A 183 8.34 -6.64 5.01
N LYS A 184 8.40 -7.57 5.98
CA LYS A 184 9.60 -8.38 6.25
C LYS A 184 9.92 -9.37 5.13
N ASP A 185 8.91 -9.79 4.38
CA ASP A 185 9.01 -10.81 3.34
C ASP A 185 7.93 -10.62 2.26
N ARG A 186 8.03 -11.41 1.18
CA ARG A 186 7.12 -11.32 0.03
C ARG A 186 5.68 -11.73 0.37
N THR A 187 5.48 -12.66 1.29
CA THR A 187 4.15 -13.11 1.70
C THR A 187 3.45 -12.02 2.51
N THR A 188 4.13 -11.44 3.50
CA THR A 188 3.61 -10.31 4.27
C THR A 188 3.38 -9.08 3.41
N PHE A 189 4.21 -8.83 2.40
CA PHE A 189 3.97 -7.75 1.42
C PHE A 189 2.67 -7.94 0.63
N ARG A 190 2.40 -9.15 0.14
CA ARG A 190 1.15 -9.43 -0.57
C ARG A 190 -0.06 -9.33 0.36
N GLU A 191 0.05 -9.85 1.58
CA GLU A 191 -0.98 -9.71 2.60
C GLU A 191 -1.25 -8.23 2.91
N ASP A 192 -0.20 -7.42 3.10
CA ASP A 192 -0.32 -5.98 3.35
C ASP A 192 -0.99 -5.23 2.18
N MET A 193 -0.73 -5.64 0.93
CA MET A 193 -1.38 -5.06 -0.25
C MET A 193 -2.88 -5.39 -0.36
N GLU A 194 -3.29 -6.57 0.07
CA GLU A 194 -4.66 -7.07 -0.06
C GLU A 194 -5.51 -6.81 1.20
N THR A 195 -4.87 -6.47 2.33
CA THR A 195 -5.53 -6.25 3.61
C THR A 195 -6.47 -5.06 3.55
N SER A 196 -7.76 -5.32 3.77
CA SER A 196 -8.76 -4.27 3.90
C SER A 196 -8.64 -3.52 5.24
N MET A 197 -9.11 -2.26 5.28
CA MET A 197 -9.18 -1.47 6.52
C MET A 197 -9.99 -2.20 7.61
N TYR A 198 -11.06 -2.90 7.23
CA TYR A 198 -11.85 -3.73 8.15
C TYR A 198 -10.97 -4.78 8.84
N HIS A 199 -10.19 -5.55 8.06
CA HIS A 199 -9.34 -6.60 8.61
C HIS A 199 -8.22 -6.01 9.48
N ARG A 200 -7.63 -4.89 9.06
CA ARG A 200 -6.63 -4.15 9.84
C ARG A 200 -7.17 -3.73 11.21
N ASN A 201 -8.34 -3.09 11.23
CA ASN A 201 -8.99 -2.61 12.44
C ASN A 201 -9.53 -3.71 13.34
N PHE A 202 -9.91 -4.85 12.76
CA PHE A 202 -10.36 -6.01 13.51
C PHE A 202 -9.26 -6.56 14.42
N HIS A 203 -8.02 -6.55 13.95
CA HIS A 203 -6.85 -7.03 14.70
C HIS A 203 -6.16 -5.94 15.53
N ASP A 204 -6.63 -4.70 15.46
CA ASP A 204 -6.07 -3.61 16.23
C ASP A 204 -6.60 -3.65 17.68
N SER A 205 -5.68 -3.85 18.62
CA SER A 205 -5.97 -3.97 20.05
C SER A 205 -5.98 -2.64 20.79
N LEU A 206 -5.69 -1.53 20.12
CA LEU A 206 -5.57 -0.22 20.76
C LEU A 206 -6.76 0.67 20.43
N CYS A 207 -7.34 1.26 21.47
CA CYS A 207 -8.25 2.38 21.36
C CYS A 207 -7.60 3.62 21.96
N MET A 208 -6.61 4.17 21.28
CA MET A 208 -5.91 5.39 21.72
C MET A 208 -5.42 6.16 20.50
N ASP A 209 -5.24 7.46 20.67
CA ASP A 209 -4.70 8.32 19.62
C ASP A 209 -3.18 8.08 19.49
N PHE A 210 -2.69 7.96 18.26
CA PHE A 210 -1.29 7.55 18.04
C PHE A 210 -0.29 8.66 18.29
N ASP A 211 -0.70 9.92 18.28
CA ASP A 211 0.16 11.01 18.75
C ASP A 211 0.50 10.86 20.24
N GLU A 212 -0.42 10.37 21.07
CA GLU A 212 -0.12 9.98 22.46
C GLU A 212 0.88 8.81 22.52
N VAL A 213 0.79 7.83 21.62
CA VAL A 213 1.73 6.68 21.55
C VAL A 213 3.17 7.15 21.27
N PHE A 214 3.33 8.11 20.35
CA PHE A 214 4.64 8.70 20.06
C PHE A 214 5.18 9.52 21.25
N LEU A 215 4.31 10.15 22.04
CA LEU A 215 4.68 10.95 23.20
C LEU A 215 4.98 10.11 24.47
N THR A 216 4.37 8.93 24.60
CA THR A 216 4.37 8.14 25.84
C THR A 216 5.49 7.11 25.97
N ASN A 217 6.54 7.20 25.13
CA ASN A 217 7.68 6.27 25.18
C ASN A 217 7.26 4.80 24.98
N ALA A 218 6.26 4.56 24.11
CA ALA A 218 5.81 3.22 23.74
C ALA A 218 6.97 2.39 23.15
N SER A 219 6.81 1.05 23.12
CA SER A 219 7.83 0.16 22.57
C SER A 219 8.18 0.54 21.13
N HIS A 220 9.47 0.41 20.77
CA HIS A 220 9.96 0.73 19.43
C HIS A 220 9.15 0.03 18.33
N ASP A 221 8.81 -1.25 18.53
CA ASP A 221 8.03 -2.05 17.59
C ASP A 221 6.64 -1.46 17.33
N LEU A 222 5.98 -0.92 18.36
CA LEU A 222 4.65 -0.32 18.23
C LEU A 222 4.73 0.99 17.44
N GLN A 223 5.74 1.80 17.73
CA GLN A 223 5.99 3.05 17.01
C GLN A 223 6.30 2.77 15.54
N GLU A 224 7.21 1.84 15.24
CA GLU A 224 7.57 1.47 13.86
C GLU A 224 6.37 0.94 13.07
N PHE A 225 5.49 0.17 13.74
CA PHE A 225 4.29 -0.36 13.12
C PHE A 225 3.29 0.73 12.69
N TYR A 226 3.00 1.71 13.57
CA TYR A 226 1.94 2.70 13.34
C TYR A 226 2.40 3.99 12.66
N ARG A 227 3.71 4.27 12.68
CA ARG A 227 4.32 5.46 12.09
C ARG A 227 3.92 5.70 10.63
N PRO A 228 3.98 4.72 9.70
CA PRO A 228 3.54 4.91 8.32
C PRO A 228 2.09 5.38 8.19
N TYR A 229 1.19 4.85 9.02
CA TYR A 229 -0.23 5.22 8.98
C TYR A 229 -0.44 6.66 9.47
N PHE A 230 0.18 7.02 10.59
CA PHE A 230 0.03 8.36 11.19
C PHE A 230 0.57 9.46 10.27
N PHE A 231 1.79 9.31 9.75
CA PHE A 231 2.38 10.30 8.86
C PHE A 231 1.67 10.36 7.50
N SER A 232 1.14 9.24 7.00
CA SER A 232 0.27 9.26 5.81
C SER A 232 -1.03 10.02 6.06
N ALA A 233 -1.66 9.83 7.22
CA ALA A 233 -2.86 10.59 7.62
C ALA A 233 -2.57 12.10 7.71
N SER A 234 -1.48 12.46 8.40
CA SER A 234 -1.02 13.85 8.54
C SER A 234 -0.78 14.51 7.19
N PHE A 235 -0.09 13.81 6.28
CA PHE A 235 0.24 14.33 4.97
C PHE A 235 -1.01 14.56 4.11
N GLU A 236 -1.91 13.58 4.04
CA GLU A 236 -3.18 13.69 3.31
C GLU A 236 -4.12 14.73 3.91
N ALA A 237 -4.00 14.97 5.22
CA ALA A 237 -4.70 16.04 5.93
C ALA A 237 -4.11 17.44 5.65
N GLY A 238 -2.99 17.53 4.92
CA GLY A 238 -2.30 18.78 4.63
C GLY A 238 -1.49 19.33 5.81
N TYR A 239 -1.19 18.51 6.82
CA TYR A 239 -0.36 18.91 7.96
C TYR A 239 1.09 18.43 7.81
N PRO A 240 2.08 19.31 8.04
CA PRO A 240 3.50 18.95 8.02
C PRO A 240 3.90 18.09 9.23
N GLU A 241 5.19 17.74 9.32
CA GLU A 241 5.77 17.02 10.45
C GLU A 241 5.37 17.66 11.80
N GLY A 242 4.87 16.84 12.73
CA GLY A 242 4.41 17.29 14.05
C GLY A 242 2.90 17.54 14.17
N ALA A 243 2.09 17.08 13.21
CA ALA A 243 0.64 17.06 13.37
C ALA A 243 0.22 16.27 14.62
N THR A 244 -0.89 16.70 15.21
CA THR A 244 -1.58 16.00 16.31
C THR A 244 -2.93 15.50 15.82
N CYS A 245 -3.49 14.53 16.52
CA CYS A 245 -4.85 14.06 16.26
C CYS A 245 -5.87 15.20 16.37
N GLU A 246 -5.68 16.11 17.33
CA GLU A 246 -6.51 17.30 17.48
C GLU A 246 -6.49 18.20 16.22
N ALA A 247 -5.34 18.37 15.57
CA ALA A 247 -5.24 19.13 14.33
C ALA A 247 -6.04 18.46 13.19
N MET A 248 -6.02 17.13 13.14
CA MET A 248 -6.74 16.34 12.13
C MET A 248 -8.23 16.10 12.45
N SER A 249 -8.72 16.49 13.63
CA SER A 249 -10.08 16.21 14.12
C SER A 249 -11.19 16.61 13.15
N HIS A 250 -11.00 17.72 12.42
CA HIS A 250 -11.96 18.21 11.43
C HIS A 250 -12.20 17.24 10.25
N LEU A 251 -11.28 16.28 10.03
CA LEU A 251 -11.42 15.24 9.00
C LEU A 251 -12.11 13.97 9.51
N CYS A 252 -12.37 13.85 10.81
CA CYS A 252 -13.00 12.66 11.40
C CYS A 252 -14.37 12.35 10.79
N HIS A 253 -15.10 13.35 10.31
CA HIS A 253 -16.40 13.19 9.64
C HIS A 253 -16.31 13.17 8.11
N SER A 254 -15.10 13.22 7.54
CA SER A 254 -14.91 13.18 6.10
C SER A 254 -15.22 11.78 5.55
N ILE A 255 -16.02 11.77 4.47
CA ILE A 255 -16.37 10.59 3.65
C ILE A 255 -15.21 10.25 2.69
N GLU A 256 -14.25 11.16 2.55
CA GLU A 256 -13.05 10.94 1.72
C GLU A 256 -12.08 9.93 2.38
N PRO A 257 -11.19 9.29 1.60
CA PRO A 257 -10.25 8.29 2.12
C PRO A 257 -9.40 8.76 3.31
N GLN A 258 -9.04 10.05 3.35
CA GLN A 258 -8.27 10.63 4.45
C GLN A 258 -9.02 10.57 5.79
N GLY A 259 -10.34 10.78 5.81
CA GLY A 259 -11.11 10.69 7.06
C GLY A 259 -11.09 9.28 7.66
N ARG A 260 -11.11 8.25 6.80
CA ARG A 260 -10.97 6.86 7.20
C ARG A 260 -9.61 6.57 7.85
N LEU A 261 -8.54 7.11 7.26
CA LEU A 261 -7.21 6.92 7.82
C LEU A 261 -7.02 7.70 9.12
N VAL A 262 -7.55 8.92 9.22
CA VAL A 262 -7.56 9.72 10.45
C VAL A 262 -8.29 8.99 11.57
N ARG A 263 -9.47 8.40 11.32
CA ARG A 263 -10.17 7.57 12.32
C ARG A 263 -9.38 6.34 12.77
N HIS A 264 -8.52 5.79 11.91
CA HIS A 264 -7.64 4.67 12.27
C HIS A 264 -6.52 5.10 13.22
N VAL A 265 -5.92 6.26 12.99
CA VAL A 265 -4.76 6.70 13.78
C VAL A 265 -5.12 7.60 14.96
N CYS A 266 -6.32 8.17 14.94
CA CYS A 266 -6.87 9.09 15.94
C CYS A 266 -8.30 8.66 16.37
N PRO A 267 -8.50 7.39 16.77
CA PRO A 267 -9.84 6.90 17.02
C PRO A 267 -10.52 7.61 18.20
N ARG A 268 -9.77 8.08 19.21
CA ARG A 268 -10.33 8.78 20.38
C ARG A 268 -10.73 10.20 20.08
N THR A 269 -9.86 10.95 19.42
CA THR A 269 -10.18 12.29 18.92
C THR A 269 -11.38 12.26 17.97
N CYS A 270 -11.50 11.21 17.14
CA CYS A 270 -12.65 11.03 16.26
C CYS A 270 -13.90 10.45 16.94
N GLY A 271 -13.84 10.14 18.24
CA GLY A 271 -14.98 9.66 19.01
C GLY A 271 -15.42 8.23 18.73
N CYS A 272 -14.56 7.35 18.20
CA CYS A 272 -14.90 5.95 17.90
C CYS A 272 -15.40 5.16 19.14
N GLN A 273 -15.00 5.58 20.34
CA GLN A 273 -15.40 5.03 21.65
C GLN A 273 -16.57 5.77 22.29
N GLU A 274 -17.04 6.87 21.69
CA GLU A 274 -18.16 7.65 22.23
C GLU A 274 -19.48 7.15 21.67
N GLN A 275 -20.50 7.09 22.53
CA GLN A 275 -21.82 6.58 22.12
C GLN A 275 -22.56 7.59 21.24
N PHE A 276 -22.48 8.88 21.54
CA PHE A 276 -23.38 9.89 20.96
C PHE A 276 -22.71 10.80 19.94
N VAL A 277 -21.48 10.50 19.52
CA VAL A 277 -20.79 11.27 18.49
C VAL A 277 -21.07 10.58 17.15
N ASN A 278 -21.57 11.32 16.15
CA ASN A 278 -21.91 10.88 14.79
C ASN A 278 -21.65 9.38 14.46
N PRO A 279 -22.66 8.49 14.57
CA PRO A 279 -22.47 7.06 14.37
C PRO A 279 -22.15 6.66 12.91
N VAL A 280 -22.21 7.57 11.95
CA VAL A 280 -21.78 7.29 10.57
C VAL A 280 -20.26 7.27 10.50
N LEU A 281 -19.71 6.29 9.79
CA LEU A 281 -18.26 6.05 9.65
C LEU A 281 -17.56 5.53 10.92
N GLN A 282 -18.27 5.37 12.05
CA GLN A 282 -17.71 4.83 13.30
C GLN A 282 -17.69 3.30 13.34
N VAL A 283 -17.26 2.69 12.25
CA VAL A 283 -17.29 1.23 12.07
C VAL A 283 -15.92 0.72 11.66
N LEU A 284 -15.68 -0.59 11.86
CA LEU A 284 -14.40 -1.23 11.54
C LEU A 284 -13.94 -0.96 10.11
N GLY A 285 -14.85 -1.00 9.13
CA GLY A 285 -14.52 -0.76 7.73
C GLY A 285 -14.15 0.68 7.39
N GLU A 286 -14.46 1.62 8.27
CA GLU A 286 -14.29 3.06 8.06
C GLU A 286 -13.27 3.72 8.99
N GLY A 287 -12.50 2.94 9.76
CA GLY A 287 -11.30 3.44 10.46
C GLY A 287 -11.25 3.08 11.93
N CYS A 288 -12.38 2.92 12.62
CA CYS A 288 -12.36 2.63 14.06
C CYS A 288 -11.84 1.22 14.37
N SER A 289 -10.98 1.08 15.38
CA SER A 289 -10.45 -0.22 15.82
C SER A 289 -11.49 -1.07 16.54
N LYS A 290 -11.26 -2.38 16.61
CA LYS A 290 -12.12 -3.31 17.36
C LYS A 290 -12.08 -3.04 18.86
N ALA A 291 -10.94 -2.59 19.38
CA ALA A 291 -10.84 -2.15 20.76
C ALA A 291 -11.79 -0.98 21.04
N CYS A 292 -11.86 0.04 20.17
CA CYS A 292 -12.80 1.14 20.36
C CYS A 292 -14.26 0.73 20.22
N ASP A 293 -14.60 -0.14 19.25
CA ASP A 293 -15.96 -0.70 19.12
C ASP A 293 -16.36 -1.46 20.39
N ASN A 294 -15.44 -2.21 21.01
CA ASN A 294 -15.70 -2.89 22.28
C ASN A 294 -15.91 -1.89 23.43
N GLU A 295 -15.05 -0.87 23.58
CA GLU A 295 -15.23 0.18 24.59
C GLU A 295 -16.57 0.90 24.40
N GLN A 296 -16.91 1.25 23.15
CA GLN A 296 -18.19 1.89 22.79
C GLN A 296 -19.36 1.00 23.22
N ARG A 297 -19.34 -0.29 22.85
CA ARG A 297 -20.36 -1.28 23.21
C ARG A 297 -20.47 -1.46 24.72
N ASP A 298 -19.36 -1.48 25.44
CA ASP A 298 -19.39 -1.61 26.88
C ASP A 298 -20.03 -0.39 27.51
N LYS A 299 -19.68 0.83 27.08
CA LYS A 299 -20.41 2.01 27.54
C LYS A 299 -21.90 1.92 27.16
N MET A 300 -22.25 1.48 25.94
CA MET A 300 -23.64 1.33 25.48
C MET A 300 -24.43 0.34 26.34
N ARG A 301 -23.82 -0.75 26.81
CA ARG A 301 -24.50 -1.73 27.67
C ARG A 301 -25.09 -1.09 28.92
N PHE A 302 -24.45 -0.02 29.40
CA PHE A 302 -24.86 0.70 30.60
C PHE A 302 -25.62 2.01 30.33
N SER A 303 -25.94 2.33 29.07
CA SER A 303 -26.78 3.51 28.79
C SER A 303 -28.22 3.26 29.22
N ALA A 304 -28.98 4.33 29.52
CA ALA A 304 -30.37 4.20 29.93
C ALA A 304 -31.25 3.70 28.78
N CYS A 305 -32.25 2.86 29.08
CA CYS A 305 -33.24 2.40 28.10
C CYS A 305 -34.30 3.47 27.81
N GLN A 306 -33.85 4.64 27.37
CA GLN A 306 -34.69 5.75 27.02
C GLN A 306 -34.17 6.40 25.74
N ASP A 307 -35.09 6.72 24.83
CA ASP A 307 -34.75 7.47 23.64
C ASP A 307 -34.15 8.82 24.03
N VAL A 308 -33.05 9.17 23.37
CA VAL A 308 -32.36 10.44 23.60
C VAL A 308 -33.29 11.59 23.24
N ASP A 309 -33.56 12.46 24.20
CA ASP A 309 -34.28 13.70 23.95
C ASP A 309 -33.37 14.66 23.17
N LEU A 310 -33.57 14.75 21.85
CA LEU A 310 -32.81 15.63 20.96
C LEU A 310 -33.04 17.12 21.27
N ASN A 311 -34.11 17.49 21.98
CA ASN A 311 -34.35 18.88 22.37
C ASN A 311 -33.61 19.27 23.66
N SER A 312 -33.18 18.28 24.45
CA SER A 312 -32.46 18.52 25.70
C SER A 312 -31.03 19.02 25.51
N SER A 313 -30.40 18.75 24.36
CA SER A 313 -29.00 19.09 24.08
C SER A 313 -28.79 19.46 22.61
N ALA A 314 -28.33 20.68 22.36
CA ALA A 314 -28.01 21.15 21.02
C ALA A 314 -26.92 20.30 20.34
N THR A 315 -25.93 19.82 21.11
CA THR A 315 -24.86 18.95 20.60
C THR A 315 -25.42 17.61 20.11
N ARG A 316 -26.29 16.96 20.90
CA ARG A 316 -26.92 15.70 20.47
C ARG A 316 -27.79 15.88 19.23
N ARG A 317 -28.51 17.00 19.15
CA ARG A 317 -29.28 17.34 17.95
C ARG A 317 -28.37 17.51 16.73
N GLN A 318 -27.25 18.21 16.88
CA GLN A 318 -26.29 18.42 15.81
C GLN A 318 -25.67 17.09 15.34
N ASP A 319 -25.28 16.21 16.26
CA ASP A 319 -24.74 14.88 15.94
C ASP A 319 -25.76 13.99 15.23
N TRP A 320 -27.04 14.07 15.62
CA TRP A 320 -28.15 13.40 14.94
C TRP A 320 -28.35 13.93 13.51
N GLU A 321 -28.42 15.25 13.34
CA GLU A 321 -28.55 15.88 12.03
C GLU A 321 -27.35 15.55 11.13
N MET A 322 -26.13 15.58 11.69
CA MET A 322 -24.89 15.24 11.00
C MET A 322 -24.87 13.79 10.52
N PHE A 323 -25.39 12.84 11.29
CA PHE A 323 -25.53 11.45 10.86
C PHE A 323 -26.30 11.38 9.54
N TRP A 324 -27.46 12.02 9.50
CA TRP A 324 -28.35 11.99 8.34
C TRP A 324 -27.80 12.77 7.14
N ASP A 325 -27.12 13.89 7.40
CA ASP A 325 -26.41 14.67 6.38
C ASP A 325 -25.23 13.92 5.77
N THR A 326 -24.56 13.07 6.55
CA THR A 326 -23.40 12.28 6.11
C THR A 326 -23.84 11.01 5.37
N TYR A 327 -24.93 10.38 5.82
CA TYR A 327 -25.43 9.13 5.28
C TYR A 327 -25.71 9.21 3.77
N ARG A 328 -26.41 10.26 3.32
CA ARG A 328 -26.83 10.37 1.92
C ARG A 328 -25.64 10.49 0.96
N PRO A 329 -24.69 11.44 1.12
CA PRO A 329 -23.51 11.49 0.26
C PRO A 329 -22.64 10.23 0.36
N LEU A 330 -22.56 9.60 1.54
CA LEU A 330 -21.80 8.37 1.74
C LEU A 330 -22.33 7.24 0.87
N ILE A 331 -23.63 6.96 0.94
CA ILE A 331 -24.23 5.86 0.17
C ILE A 331 -24.20 6.16 -1.33
N ASN A 332 -24.47 7.40 -1.74
CA ASN A 332 -24.34 7.81 -3.15
C ASN A 332 -22.94 7.49 -3.68
N LYS A 333 -21.91 7.87 -2.91
CA LYS A 333 -20.51 7.66 -3.30
C LYS A 333 -20.11 6.19 -3.28
N ARG A 334 -20.48 5.44 -2.25
CA ARG A 334 -20.04 4.04 -2.06
C ARG A 334 -20.73 3.07 -3.02
N LEU A 335 -22.01 3.27 -3.30
CA LEU A 335 -22.78 2.38 -4.16
C LEU A 335 -22.87 2.88 -5.60
N SER A 336 -22.32 4.06 -5.91
CA SER A 336 -22.48 4.72 -7.22
C SER A 336 -23.96 4.84 -7.63
N VAL A 337 -24.82 5.06 -6.65
CA VAL A 337 -26.26 5.29 -6.84
C VAL A 337 -26.49 6.79 -6.74
N ASP A 338 -27.35 7.35 -7.60
CA ASP A 338 -27.84 8.72 -7.43
C ASP A 338 -29.29 8.68 -6.97
N PHE A 339 -29.52 9.04 -5.71
CA PHE A 339 -30.86 9.11 -5.13
C PHE A 339 -31.83 10.05 -5.86
N ASN A 340 -31.32 11.05 -6.61
CA ASN A 340 -32.19 11.96 -7.35
C ASN A 340 -32.75 11.33 -8.64
N THR A 341 -32.06 10.33 -9.20
CA THR A 341 -32.45 9.72 -10.47
C THR A 341 -33.07 8.34 -10.32
N SER A 342 -32.79 7.64 -9.21
CA SER A 342 -33.39 6.35 -8.92
C SER A 342 -34.84 6.50 -8.44
N ALA A 343 -35.80 6.12 -9.30
CA ALA A 343 -37.23 6.20 -9.01
C ALA A 343 -37.65 5.42 -7.74
N SER A 344 -36.91 4.37 -7.37
CA SER A 344 -37.19 3.59 -6.15
C SER A 344 -36.70 4.25 -4.87
N LEU A 345 -35.89 5.32 -4.95
CA LEU A 345 -35.25 5.97 -3.80
C LEU A 345 -35.53 7.48 -3.74
N SER A 346 -36.41 8.00 -4.60
CA SER A 346 -36.74 9.42 -4.66
C SER A 346 -37.42 9.95 -3.40
N TYR A 347 -38.01 9.07 -2.58
CA TYR A 347 -38.62 9.44 -1.29
C TYR A 347 -37.60 9.59 -0.15
N LEU A 348 -36.36 9.12 -0.35
CA LEU A 348 -35.35 9.06 0.71
C LEU A 348 -34.97 10.44 1.25
N PRO A 349 -34.80 11.51 0.43
CA PRO A 349 -34.52 12.85 0.96
C PRO A 349 -35.63 13.36 1.88
N ASP A 350 -36.89 13.18 1.50
CA ASP A 350 -38.03 13.62 2.32
C ASP A 350 -38.12 12.83 3.63
N TRP A 351 -37.84 11.52 3.56
CA TRP A 351 -37.78 10.67 4.75
C TRP A 351 -36.61 11.03 5.69
N ILE A 352 -35.45 11.37 5.14
CA ILE A 352 -34.30 11.85 5.92
C ILE A 352 -34.66 13.16 6.63
N GLU A 353 -35.26 14.13 5.94
CA GLU A 353 -35.69 15.39 6.55
C GLU A 353 -36.77 15.17 7.61
N TYR A 354 -37.70 14.24 7.37
CA TYR A 354 -38.67 13.83 8.37
C TYR A 354 -37.99 13.29 9.63
N ILE A 355 -37.04 12.35 9.51
CA ILE A 355 -36.34 11.77 10.66
C ILE A 355 -35.49 12.77 11.42
N LYS A 356 -34.85 13.72 10.74
CA LYS A 356 -34.14 14.82 11.43
C LYS A 356 -35.08 15.64 12.31
N GLN A 357 -36.33 15.85 11.86
CA GLN A 357 -37.32 16.62 12.60
C GLN A 357 -37.93 15.85 13.77
N VAL A 358 -38.31 14.58 13.57
CA VAL A 358 -39.01 13.78 14.60
C VAL A 358 -38.07 13.04 15.55
N GLY A 359 -36.81 12.84 15.16
CA GLY A 359 -35.84 12.11 15.97
C GLY A 359 -36.10 10.60 16.00
N CYS A 360 -35.95 10.01 17.20
CA CYS A 360 -36.07 8.56 17.41
C CYS A 360 -37.41 7.97 16.96
N GLU A 361 -38.52 8.71 17.11
CA GLU A 361 -39.84 8.26 16.66
C GLU A 361 -39.86 7.93 15.16
N GLY A 362 -39.02 8.60 14.36
CA GLY A 362 -38.89 8.34 12.93
C GLY A 362 -38.40 6.92 12.60
N LEU A 363 -37.62 6.29 13.48
CA LEU A 363 -37.15 4.91 13.31
C LEU A 363 -38.28 3.88 13.45
N THR A 364 -39.37 4.21 14.15
CA THR A 364 -40.54 3.32 14.26
C THR A 364 -41.29 3.18 12.95
N VAL A 365 -41.21 4.19 12.07
CA VAL A 365 -41.87 4.21 10.75
C VAL A 365 -41.15 3.28 9.77
N SER A 366 -39.82 3.25 9.82
CA SER A 366 -39.00 2.38 8.98
C SER A 366 -37.77 1.90 9.74
N ALA A 367 -37.85 0.69 10.30
CA ALA A 367 -36.75 0.08 11.06
C ALA A 367 -35.60 -0.43 10.17
N GLN A 368 -35.82 -0.56 8.86
CA GLN A 368 -34.81 -1.03 7.90
C GLN A 368 -34.30 0.11 7.02
N ASP A 369 -33.00 0.07 6.74
CA ASP A 369 -32.33 0.89 5.73
C ASP A 369 -32.82 0.45 4.34
N PRO A 370 -33.46 1.35 3.56
CA PRO A 370 -34.05 0.98 2.28
C PRO A 370 -33.01 0.64 1.19
N VAL A 371 -31.75 1.05 1.38
CA VAL A 371 -30.65 0.82 0.43
C VAL A 371 -29.86 -0.42 0.82
N LEU A 372 -29.40 -0.48 2.07
CA LEU A 372 -28.54 -1.56 2.57
C LEU A 372 -29.32 -2.78 3.06
N ARG A 373 -30.63 -2.64 3.32
CA ARG A 373 -31.50 -3.65 3.92
C ARG A 373 -31.05 -4.13 5.30
N SER A 374 -30.17 -3.37 5.95
CA SER A 374 -29.79 -3.55 7.36
C SER A 374 -30.81 -2.89 8.28
N SER A 375 -30.94 -3.37 9.51
CA SER A 375 -31.71 -2.64 10.53
C SER A 375 -30.96 -1.37 10.93
N TRP A 376 -31.63 -0.22 11.00
CA TRP A 376 -31.04 1.00 11.54
C TRP A 376 -30.57 0.79 12.98
N CYS A 377 -31.39 0.09 13.75
CA CYS A 377 -31.14 -0.23 15.15
C CYS A 377 -29.95 -1.15 15.36
N GLY A 378 -29.70 -2.07 14.42
CA GLY A 378 -28.59 -3.03 14.47
C GLY A 378 -27.30 -2.54 13.81
N GLY A 379 -27.33 -1.41 13.11
CA GLY A 379 -26.16 -0.88 12.41
C GLY A 379 -25.91 -1.53 11.05
N SER A 380 -24.84 -1.11 10.39
CA SER A 380 -24.40 -1.67 9.10
C SER A 380 -22.87 -1.65 8.98
N VAL A 381 -22.37 -1.94 7.77
CA VAL A 381 -20.95 -1.78 7.43
C VAL A 381 -20.49 -0.33 7.32
N PHE A 382 -21.40 0.64 7.40
CA PHE A 382 -21.12 2.08 7.25
C PHE A 382 -21.48 2.93 8.48
N TYR A 383 -22.30 2.40 9.39
CA TYR A 383 -22.75 3.14 10.57
C TYR A 383 -22.96 2.22 11.77
N SER A 384 -22.72 2.75 12.97
CA SER A 384 -22.93 2.05 14.23
C SER A 384 -24.43 1.91 14.57
N PRO A 385 -24.81 0.93 15.41
CA PRO A 385 -26.22 0.62 15.66
C PRO A 385 -27.00 1.77 16.29
N LEU A 386 -28.09 2.30 15.71
CA LEU A 386 -28.80 3.47 16.28
C LEU A 386 -29.58 3.19 17.57
N ALA A 387 -29.66 1.92 18.01
CA ALA A 387 -30.39 1.55 19.21
C ALA A 387 -29.83 2.12 20.53
N HIS A 388 -28.60 2.63 20.55
CA HIS A 388 -28.09 3.36 21.73
C HIS A 388 -28.62 4.79 21.81
N TRP A 389 -29.03 5.39 20.68
CA TRP A 389 -29.75 6.67 20.66
C TRP A 389 -31.22 6.47 20.96
N CYS A 390 -31.79 5.43 20.36
CA CYS A 390 -33.22 5.24 20.29
C CYS A 390 -33.64 3.83 20.72
N PRO A 391 -33.27 3.37 21.94
CA PRO A 391 -33.55 2.00 22.37
C PRO A 391 -35.04 1.66 22.41
N GLN A 392 -35.91 2.62 22.75
CA GLN A 392 -37.35 2.42 22.81
C GLN A 392 -37.96 2.35 21.42
N ALA A 393 -37.64 3.30 20.54
CA ALA A 393 -38.07 3.25 19.13
C ALA A 393 -37.55 2.01 18.40
N CYS A 394 -36.38 1.51 18.78
CA CYS A 394 -35.81 0.26 18.29
C CYS A 394 -36.41 -1.01 18.92
N GLY A 395 -37.34 -0.88 19.86
CA GLY A 395 -38.05 -2.00 20.47
C GLY A 395 -37.21 -2.81 21.46
N CYS A 396 -36.08 -2.28 21.97
CA CYS A 396 -35.20 -2.98 22.91
C CYS A 396 -35.93 -3.41 24.21
N HIS A 397 -37.01 -2.73 24.58
CA HIS A 397 -37.82 -3.01 25.77
C HIS A 397 -38.89 -4.09 25.56
N GLN A 398 -39.13 -4.54 24.32
CA GLN A 398 -40.23 -5.46 23.97
C GLN A 398 -39.78 -6.90 23.74
N VAL A 399 -38.46 -7.13 23.66
CA VAL A 399 -37.87 -8.42 23.30
C VAL A 399 -37.43 -9.17 24.56
N GLU A 400 -37.84 -10.44 24.66
CA GLU A 400 -37.41 -11.31 25.77
C GLU A 400 -35.91 -11.57 25.76
N ASN A 401 -35.32 -11.65 24.56
CA ASN A 401 -33.88 -11.79 24.36
C ASN A 401 -33.36 -10.49 23.73
N ILE A 402 -32.66 -9.69 24.52
CA ILE A 402 -32.13 -8.41 24.07
C ILE A 402 -30.99 -8.62 23.07
N PRO A 403 -31.08 -8.07 21.85
CA PRO A 403 -29.99 -8.11 20.89
C PRO A 403 -28.73 -7.43 21.44
N GLU A 404 -27.54 -7.89 21.03
CA GLU A 404 -26.27 -7.32 21.52
C GLU A 404 -26.10 -5.81 21.27
N TRP A 405 -26.84 -5.24 20.32
CA TRP A 405 -26.81 -3.83 19.97
C TRP A 405 -27.76 -2.96 20.81
N CYS A 406 -28.58 -3.56 21.67
CA CYS A 406 -29.43 -2.84 22.62
C CYS A 406 -28.71 -2.64 23.96
N PRO A 407 -28.97 -1.53 24.68
CA PRO A 407 -28.54 -1.36 26.06
C PRO A 407 -29.09 -2.48 26.95
N ARG A 408 -28.27 -2.99 27.89
CA ARG A 408 -28.73 -4.04 28.83
C ARG A 408 -29.74 -3.51 29.84
N SER A 409 -29.72 -2.20 30.10
CA SER A 409 -30.76 -1.54 30.90
C SER A 409 -32.18 -1.73 30.35
N CYS A 410 -32.33 -2.16 29.10
CA CYS A 410 -33.63 -2.46 28.49
C CYS A 410 -34.23 -3.81 28.89
N GLU A 411 -33.49 -4.70 29.58
CA GLU A 411 -33.93 -6.08 29.92
C GLU A 411 -35.11 -6.12 30.91
N GLY A 412 -35.58 -4.94 31.31
CA GLY A 412 -36.43 -4.76 32.47
C GLY A 412 -35.60 -4.99 33.73
N CYS A 413 -36.17 -4.60 34.87
CA CYS A 413 -35.56 -4.94 36.14
C CYS A 413 -35.79 -6.43 36.43
N ARG A 414 -34.86 -7.27 35.99
CA ARG A 414 -34.84 -8.71 36.27
C ARG A 414 -33.48 -9.11 36.80
N ASP A 415 -33.49 -10.13 37.64
CA ASP A 415 -32.27 -10.77 38.09
C ASP A 415 -31.68 -11.64 36.98
N THR A 416 -30.37 -11.52 36.77
CA THR A 416 -29.63 -12.36 35.83
C THR A 416 -29.44 -13.76 36.43
N SER A 417 -29.52 -14.80 35.60
CA SER A 417 -29.25 -16.18 36.04
C SER A 417 -27.78 -16.59 35.92
N VAL A 418 -26.90 -15.70 35.41
CA VAL A 418 -25.49 -15.98 35.12
C VAL A 418 -24.62 -14.98 35.87
N PHE A 419 -23.82 -15.49 36.81
CA PHE A 419 -22.91 -14.69 37.62
C PHE A 419 -21.46 -14.92 37.18
N PRO A 420 -20.63 -13.86 37.18
CA PRO A 420 -19.19 -13.98 37.18
C PRO A 420 -18.69 -14.87 38.33
N ASP A 421 -17.80 -15.83 38.04
CA ASP A 421 -17.27 -16.78 39.02
C ASP A 421 -16.51 -16.10 40.18
N ASP A 422 -15.97 -14.90 39.93
CA ASP A 422 -15.22 -14.06 40.87
C ASP A 422 -16.08 -13.42 41.96
N LEU A 423 -17.40 -13.29 41.76
CA LEU A 423 -18.30 -12.75 42.78
C LEU A 423 -18.63 -13.75 43.89
N GLY A 424 -18.31 -15.04 43.71
CA GLY A 424 -18.52 -16.08 44.74
C GLY A 424 -20.00 -16.32 45.10
N VAL A 425 -20.94 -15.88 44.24
CA VAL A 425 -22.39 -16.04 44.43
C VAL A 425 -23.01 -16.84 43.30
N ARG A 426 -23.99 -17.68 43.65
CA ARG A 426 -24.70 -18.54 42.69
C ARG A 426 -25.98 -17.92 42.17
N ASP A 427 -26.60 -17.07 42.98
CA ASP A 427 -27.86 -16.41 42.68
C ASP A 427 -28.00 -15.10 43.45
N CYS A 428 -29.00 -14.30 43.06
CA CYS A 428 -29.28 -13.02 43.70
C CYS A 428 -29.74 -13.12 45.15
N ALA A 429 -30.37 -14.23 45.54
CA ALA A 429 -30.75 -14.44 46.93
C ALA A 429 -29.51 -14.57 47.82
N GLN A 430 -28.51 -15.33 47.37
CA GLN A 430 -27.21 -15.45 48.02
C GLN A 430 -26.47 -14.11 48.02
N ALA A 431 -26.47 -13.38 46.90
CA ALA A 431 -25.84 -12.07 46.83
C ALA A 431 -26.44 -11.08 47.84
N LYS A 432 -27.77 -11.06 47.96
CA LYS A 432 -28.48 -10.25 48.96
C LYS A 432 -28.16 -10.67 50.40
N MET A 433 -28.09 -11.98 50.68
CA MET A 433 -27.72 -12.49 52.01
C MET A 433 -26.29 -12.12 52.41
N LEU A 434 -25.36 -12.10 51.46
CA LEU A 434 -23.97 -11.69 51.67
C LEU A 434 -23.78 -10.16 51.71
N GLY A 435 -24.86 -9.39 51.55
CA GLY A 435 -24.83 -7.93 51.62
C GLY A 435 -24.31 -7.24 50.35
N LEU A 436 -24.19 -7.94 49.21
CA LEU A 436 -23.72 -7.32 47.97
C LEU A 436 -24.59 -6.15 47.53
N CYS A 437 -25.92 -6.22 47.75
CA CYS A 437 -26.82 -5.11 47.41
C CYS A 437 -26.43 -3.78 48.07
N SER A 438 -25.80 -3.82 49.26
CA SER A 438 -25.37 -2.64 50.01
C SER A 438 -23.89 -2.29 49.81
N VAL A 439 -23.04 -3.29 49.60
CA VAL A 439 -21.59 -3.10 49.49
C VAL A 439 -21.17 -2.75 48.05
N PHE A 440 -21.82 -3.36 47.07
CA PHE A 440 -21.54 -3.26 45.64
C PHE A 440 -22.82 -2.95 44.86
N PRO A 441 -23.40 -1.75 45.08
CA PRO A 441 -24.72 -1.40 44.52
C PRO A 441 -24.74 -1.41 42.99
N VAL A 442 -23.63 -1.14 42.32
CA VAL A 442 -23.54 -1.09 40.85
C VAL A 442 -23.59 -2.51 40.27
N GLU A 443 -22.75 -3.40 40.76
CA GLU A 443 -22.73 -4.81 40.38
C GLU A 443 -24.05 -5.49 40.75
N ALA A 444 -24.59 -5.17 41.92
CA ALA A 444 -25.90 -5.66 42.34
C ALA A 444 -27.03 -5.13 41.46
N ALA A 445 -26.96 -3.88 40.97
CA ALA A 445 -27.91 -3.38 39.99
C ALA A 445 -27.75 -4.06 38.62
N LEU A 446 -26.55 -4.49 38.25
CA LEU A 446 -26.29 -5.17 36.99
C LEU A 446 -26.80 -6.62 36.98
N TYR A 447 -26.58 -7.36 38.07
CA TYR A 447 -26.90 -8.79 38.13
C TYR A 447 -28.17 -9.12 38.90
N CYS A 448 -28.57 -8.26 39.86
CA CYS A 448 -29.61 -8.53 40.85
C CYS A 448 -30.55 -7.34 41.08
N ALA A 449 -30.85 -6.62 40.01
CA ALA A 449 -31.63 -5.39 40.05
C ALA A 449 -32.97 -5.56 40.79
N GLU A 450 -33.65 -6.69 40.55
CA GLU A 450 -34.99 -6.97 41.09
C GLU A 450 -34.90 -7.40 42.55
N THR A 451 -34.07 -8.40 42.87
CA THR A 451 -33.90 -8.90 44.24
C THR A 451 -33.37 -7.82 45.18
N CYS A 452 -32.47 -6.96 44.71
CA CYS A 452 -31.91 -5.86 45.50
C CYS A 452 -32.79 -4.59 45.49
N GLN A 453 -33.88 -4.54 44.70
CA GLN A 453 -34.73 -3.36 44.52
C GLN A 453 -33.95 -2.14 43.98
N LEU A 454 -32.92 -2.41 43.19
CA LEU A 454 -32.00 -1.43 42.63
C LEU A 454 -32.37 -1.01 41.21
N CYS A 455 -33.55 -1.38 40.72
CA CYS A 455 -34.08 -0.99 39.41
C CYS A 455 -33.93 0.51 39.13
N HIS A 456 -34.17 1.34 40.15
CA HIS A 456 -34.10 2.79 40.04
C HIS A 456 -32.68 3.31 39.76
N MET A 457 -31.64 2.56 40.15
CA MET A 457 -30.24 2.92 39.88
C MET A 457 -29.86 2.64 38.42
N LEU A 458 -30.51 1.70 37.74
CA LEU A 458 -30.33 1.51 36.29
C LEU A 458 -30.91 2.67 35.47
N HIS A 459 -31.80 3.46 36.05
CA HIS A 459 -32.50 4.56 35.36
C HIS A 459 -31.96 5.96 35.68
N ASN A 460 -31.20 6.13 36.77
CA ASN A 460 -30.80 7.47 37.22
C ASN A 460 -29.43 7.91 36.68
N ASN A 461 -29.48 8.86 35.74
CA ASN A 461 -28.49 9.91 35.47
C ASN A 461 -27.14 9.59 34.78
N GLY A 462 -27.02 8.50 34.02
CA GLY A 462 -25.97 8.38 32.99
C GLY A 462 -24.51 8.42 33.47
N THR A 463 -24.27 8.40 34.77
CA THR A 463 -22.96 8.23 35.39
C THR A 463 -23.05 7.03 36.31
N ILE A 464 -22.41 5.93 35.91
CA ILE A 464 -21.98 4.92 36.87
C ILE A 464 -20.90 5.59 37.72
N VAL A 465 -21.13 5.70 39.04
CA VAL A 465 -20.10 6.03 40.03
C VAL A 465 -19.38 4.77 40.42
#